data_AF-A0A0L6W705-F1
#
_entry.id   AF-A0A0L6W705-F1
#
_cell.length_a   1.000
_cell.length_b   1.000
_cell.length_c   1.000
_cell.angle_alpha   90.00
_cell.angle_beta   90.00
_cell.angle_gamma   90.00
#
_symmetry.space_group_name_H-M   'P 1'
#
loop_
_entity.id
_entity.type
_entity.pdbx_description
1 polymer ?
#
loop_
_entity_poly.entity_id
_entity_poly.type
_entity_poly.pdbx_seq_one_letter_code
_entity_poly.pdbx_strand_id
1 'polypeptide(L)' 'HVGLDLRSGVFSHGQLYVALSWCTSGDRIKVILDPEHTSRKTANIVYQEILNGLQM' A
#
# COMPACT_ATOMS: atom_id res chain seq x y z
N HIS A 1 -2.59 9.17 13.09
CA HIS A 1 -3.19 7.86 12.76
C HIS A 1 -3.38 7.79 11.26
N VAL A 2 -3.04 6.68 10.62
CA VAL A 2 -3.19 6.45 9.18
C VAL A 2 -4.17 5.30 8.97
N GLY A 3 -5.13 5.49 8.06
CA GLY A 3 -6.04 4.44 7.60
C GLY A 3 -5.67 4.00 6.19
N LEU A 4 -5.56 2.70 5.97
CA LEU A 4 -5.29 2.07 4.69
C LEU A 4 -6.47 1.19 4.31
N ASP A 5 -7.09 1.47 3.16
CA ASP A 5 -8.12 0.60 2.58
C ASP A 5 -7.49 -0.22 1.45
N LEU A 6 -7.29 -1.52 1.70
CA LEU A 6 -6.74 -2.47 0.74
C LEU A 6 -7.79 -3.49 0.27
N ARG A 7 -9.09 -3.14 0.33
CA ARG A 7 -10.16 -3.99 -0.22
C ARG A 7 -10.07 -4.13 -1.74
N SER A 8 -9.56 -3.12 -2.42
CA SER A 8 -9.10 -3.24 -3.81
C SER A 8 -7.57 -3.43 -3.81
N GLY A 9 -7.09 -4.47 -4.49
CA GLY A 9 -5.65 -4.79 -4.57
C GLY A 9 -4.84 -3.86 -5.47
N VAL A 10 -5.31 -2.63 -5.70
CA VAL A 10 -4.72 -1.71 -6.68
C VAL A 10 -3.99 -0.59 -5.95
N PHE A 11 -2.67 -0.65 -5.98
CA PHE A 11 -1.79 0.44 -5.55
C PHE A 11 -0.84 0.79 -6.69
N SER A 12 -0.63 2.09 -6.93
CA SER A 12 0.50 2.54 -7.74
C SER A 12 1.81 2.32 -6.97
N HIS A 13 2.91 2.21 -7.70
CA HIS A 13 4.22 1.99 -7.12
C HIS A 13 4.53 3.03 -6.02
N GLY A 14 5.04 2.55 -4.88
CA GLY A 14 5.43 3.40 -3.76
C GLY A 14 4.27 3.94 -2.90
N GLN A 15 3.01 3.88 -3.33
CA GLN A 15 1.88 4.42 -2.54
C GLN A 15 1.72 3.72 -1.19
N LEU A 16 1.78 2.38 -1.18
CA LEU A 16 1.69 1.61 0.06
C LEU A 16 2.87 1.91 1.00
N TYR A 17 4.07 2.04 0.43
CA TYR A 17 5.28 2.36 1.19
C TYR A 17 5.20 3.76 1.81
N VAL A 18 4.79 4.77 1.03
CA VAL A 18 4.60 6.14 1.52
C VAL A 18 3.55 6.18 2.61
N ALA A 19 2.40 5.53 2.40
CA ALA A 19 1.34 5.55 3.41
C ALA A 19 1.75 4.86 4.73
N LEU A 20 2.54 3.79 4.67
CA LEU A 20 3.07 3.13 5.86
C LEU A 20 4.18 3.95 6.56
N SER A 21 4.98 4.72 5.82
CA SER A 21 6.07 5.53 6.39
C SER A 21 5.60 6.79 7.15
N TRP A 22 4.33 7.17 7.00
CA TRP A 22 3.74 8.32 7.70
C TRP A 22 3.60 8.15 9.21
N CYS A 23 3.64 6.91 9.71
CA CYS A 23 3.54 6.63 11.14
C CYS A 23 4.75 5.82 11.62
N THR A 24 5.38 6.29 12.68
CA THR A 24 6.53 5.61 13.30
C THR A 24 6.15 4.43 14.20
N SER A 25 4.85 4.26 14.51
CA SER A 25 4.34 3.16 15.35
C SER A 25 3.20 2.45 14.63
N GLY A 26 3.25 1.11 14.61
CA GLY A 26 2.26 0.25 13.98
C GLY A 26 0.85 0.39 14.57
N ASP A 27 0.74 0.67 15.87
CA ASP A 27 -0.56 0.86 16.55
C ASP A 27 -1.34 2.07 16.02
N ARG A 28 -0.63 2.99 15.33
CA ARG A 28 -1.23 4.17 14.71
C ARG A 28 -1.66 3.93 13.26
N ILE A 29 -1.46 2.72 12.73
CA ILE A 29 -1.84 2.30 11.38
C ILE A 29 -3.02 1.34 11.48
N LYS A 30 -4.12 1.66 10.78
CA LYS A 30 -5.29 0.79 10.66
C LYS A 30 -5.42 0.35 9.21
N VAL A 31 -5.45 -0.95 8.97
CA VAL A 31 -5.57 -1.53 7.63
C VAL A 31 -6.88 -2.29 7.51
N ILE A 32 -7.67 -1.98 6.49
CA ILE A 32 -8.86 -2.72 6.11
C ILE A 32 -8.49 -3.60 4.92
N LEU A 33 -8.76 -4.90 5.04
CA LEU A 33 -8.58 -5.88 3.97
C LEU A 33 -9.94 -6.36 3.49
N ASP A 34 -9.98 -6.93 2.29
CA ASP A 34 -11.15 -7.68 1.84
C ASP A 34 -11.39 -8.87 2.80
N PRO A 35 -12.59 -8.98 3.43
CA PRO A 35 -12.90 -10.06 4.36
C PRO A 35 -12.84 -11.46 3.72
N GLU A 36 -13.10 -11.56 2.41
CA GLU A 36 -12.98 -12.83 1.67
C GLU A 36 -11.49 -13.19 1.40
N HIS A 37 -10.60 -12.20 1.48
CA HIS A 37 -9.17 -12.36 1.24
C HIS A 37 -8.42 -12.75 2.52
N THR A 38 -8.64 -14.00 2.94
CA THR A 38 -8.12 -14.58 4.20
C THR A 38 -6.59 -14.66 4.29
N SER A 39 -5.88 -14.56 3.17
CA SER A 39 -4.42 -14.70 3.11
C SER A 39 -3.65 -13.54 3.77
N ARG A 40 -4.32 -12.41 4.03
CA ARG A 40 -3.73 -11.14 4.52
C ARG A 40 -2.54 -10.66 3.69
N LYS A 41 -2.51 -11.03 2.40
CA LYS A 41 -1.51 -10.61 1.43
C LYS A 41 -2.16 -9.69 0.40
N THR A 42 -1.39 -8.73 -0.09
CA THR A 42 -1.74 -7.88 -1.23
C THR A 42 -0.63 -7.96 -2.27
N ALA A 43 -0.98 -7.85 -3.55
CA ALA A 43 0.01 -7.84 -4.62
C ALA A 43 0.77 -6.52 -4.60
N ASN A 44 2.11 -6.59 -4.59
CA ASN A 44 2.94 -5.41 -4.80
C ASN A 44 3.12 -5.21 -6.32
N ILE A 45 2.20 -4.48 -6.94
CA ILE A 45 2.26 -4.20 -8.38
C ILE A 45 3.21 -3.02 -8.61
N VAL A 46 4.26 -3.26 -9.39
CA VAL A 46 5.26 -2.25 -9.75
C VAL A 46 5.14 -1.95 -11.24
N TYR A 47 4.65 -0.75 -11.55
CA TYR A 47 4.59 -0.23 -12.91
C TYR A 47 5.95 0.38 -13.28
N GLN A 48 6.72 -0.33 -14.10
CA GLN A 48 8.09 0.06 -14.49
C GLN A 48 8.10 1.37 -15.28
N GLU A 49 7.03 1.68 -16.01
CA GLU A 49 6.86 2.93 -16.73
C GLU A 49 6.82 4.16 -15.81
N ILE A 50 6.29 4.02 -14.59
CA ILE A 50 6.27 5.10 -13.60
C ILE A 50 7.66 5.26 -12.94
N LEU A 51 8.35 4.15 -12.70
CA LEU A 51 9.71 4.15 -12.16
C LEU A 51 10.71 4.82 -13.11
N ASN A 52 10.64 4.48 -14.39
CA ASN A 52 11.53 5.04 -15.40
C ASN A 52 11.22 6.51 -15.71
N GLY A 53 9.99 6.98 -15.45
CA GLY A 53 9.60 8.38 -15.59
C GLY A 53 9.97 9.28 -14.41
N LEU A 54 10.35 8.72 -13.26
CA LEU A 54 10.81 9.45 -12.07
C LEU A 54 12.33 9.66 -12.04
N GLN A 55 13.06 9.06 -12.99
CA GLN A 55 14.48 9.32 -13.20
C GLN A 55 14.64 10.59 -14.04
N MET A 56 14.33 11.74 -13.45
CA MET A 56 14.72 13.07 -13.92
C MET A 56 15.62 13.74 -12.90
#